data_AF-A0A2A4FRL3-F1
#
_entry.id   AF-A0A2A4FRL3-F1
#
_cell.length_a   1.000
_cell.length_b   1.000
_cell.length_c   1.000
_cell.angle_alpha   90.00
_cell.angle_beta   90.00
_cell.angle_gamma   90.00
#
_symmetry.space_group_name_H-M   'P 1'
#
loop_
_entity.id
_entity.type
_entity.pdbx_description
1 polymer ?
#
loop_
_entity_poly.entity_id
_entity_poly.type
_entity_poly.pdbx_seq_one_letter_code
_entity_poly.pdbx_strand_id
1 'polypeptide(L)'
;MTTQGASSRIGEVTRWWAAFSGVLLWFLYLAVQFDLMDAEERRYCARREALGELCNYDHLPMLEFFFVPAFVLLAAYPFSRFAYGVFAPPIDARRLRWSFAGATDATTTYPVMPILAVLGLGWSTVRMASIPFAFASWVSVLYWAAWICWFAGAIAASWSRRAERQDR
;
A
#
# COMPACT_ATOMS: atom_id res chain seq x y z
N MET A 1 -15.56 36.42 -1.86
CA MET A 1 -15.86 35.35 -0.89
C MET A 1 -15.87 33.95 -1.56
N THR A 2 -14.92 33.66 -2.45
CA THR A 2 -14.97 32.47 -3.36
C THR A 2 -13.72 31.58 -3.31
N THR A 3 -12.64 32.01 -2.66
CA THR A 3 -11.34 31.31 -2.68
C THR A 3 -11.23 30.17 -1.66
N GLN A 4 -11.93 30.24 -0.51
CA GLN A 4 -11.95 29.16 0.49
C GLN A 4 -12.65 27.87 -0.02
N GLY A 5 -13.64 27.99 -0.89
CA GLY A 5 -14.37 26.85 -1.46
C GLY A 5 -13.57 26.05 -2.50
N ALA A 6 -12.67 26.71 -3.25
CA ALA A 6 -11.85 26.05 -4.27
C ALA A 6 -10.68 25.27 -3.66
N SER A 7 -10.00 25.86 -2.67
CA SER A 7 -8.88 25.22 -1.97
C SER A 7 -9.30 23.95 -1.22
N SER A 8 -10.46 23.98 -0.54
CA SER A 8 -11.02 22.80 0.13
C SER A 8 -11.39 21.67 -0.83
N ARG A 9 -11.93 22.01 -2.02
CA ARG A 9 -12.28 21.02 -3.05
C ARG A 9 -11.05 20.34 -3.67
N ILE A 10 -9.99 21.10 -3.95
CA ILE A 10 -8.73 20.56 -4.49
C ILE A 10 -8.10 19.59 -3.49
N GLY A 11 -8.07 19.97 -2.20
CA GLY A 11 -7.57 19.09 -1.14
C GLY A 11 -8.39 17.81 -0.95
N GLU A 12 -9.69 17.84 -1.18
CA GLU A 12 -10.52 16.64 -1.10
C GLU A 12 -10.29 15.68 -2.28
N VAL A 13 -10.14 16.22 -3.49
CA VAL A 13 -9.86 15.42 -4.71
C VAL A 13 -8.52 14.72 -4.61
N THR A 14 -7.46 15.42 -4.14
CA THR A 14 -6.14 14.80 -3.97
C THR A 14 -6.16 13.68 -2.93
N ARG A 15 -6.87 13.87 -1.81
CA ARG A 15 -7.06 12.84 -0.79
C ARG A 15 -7.83 11.64 -1.33
N TRP A 16 -8.84 11.86 -2.18
CA TRP A 16 -9.59 10.78 -2.80
C TRP A 16 -8.72 9.95 -3.74
N TRP A 17 -7.93 10.61 -4.59
CA TRP A 17 -6.97 9.94 -5.45
C TRP A 17 -5.88 9.21 -4.67
N ALA A 18 -5.43 9.75 -3.54
CA ALA A 18 -4.52 9.07 -2.64
C ALA A 18 -5.15 7.79 -2.05
N ALA A 19 -6.41 7.83 -1.62
CA ALA A 19 -7.12 6.63 -1.18
C ALA A 19 -7.22 5.58 -2.29
N PHE A 20 -7.64 6.01 -3.48
CA PHE A 20 -7.79 5.13 -4.64
C PHE A 20 -6.47 4.51 -5.10
N SER A 21 -5.38 5.28 -5.12
CA SER A 21 -4.07 4.77 -5.53
C SER A 21 -3.56 3.68 -4.60
N GLY A 22 -3.87 3.75 -3.30
CA GLY A 22 -3.56 2.67 -2.36
C GLY A 22 -4.29 1.38 -2.72
N VAL A 23 -5.57 1.47 -3.09
CA VAL A 23 -6.36 0.31 -3.52
C VAL A 23 -5.82 -0.25 -4.85
N LEU A 24 -5.44 0.61 -5.79
CA LEU A 24 -4.82 0.17 -7.04
C LEU A 24 -3.48 -0.55 -6.76
N LEU A 25 -2.62 0.02 -5.91
CA LEU A 25 -1.37 -0.60 -5.48
C LEU A 25 -1.63 -1.96 -4.81
N TRP A 26 -2.69 -2.09 -4.02
CA TRP A 26 -3.08 -3.37 -3.40
C TRP A 26 -3.32 -4.47 -4.43
N PHE A 27 -4.03 -4.18 -5.52
CA PHE A 27 -4.27 -5.17 -6.57
C PHE A 27 -3.03 -5.43 -7.43
N LEU A 28 -2.19 -4.41 -7.66
CA LEU A 28 -0.92 -4.57 -8.36
C LEU A 28 0.08 -5.48 -7.63
N TYR A 29 -0.13 -5.73 -6.33
CA TYR A 29 0.65 -6.70 -5.56
C TYR A 29 0.76 -8.06 -6.24
N LEU A 30 -0.31 -8.54 -6.89
CA LEU A 30 -0.31 -9.84 -7.55
C LEU A 30 0.74 -9.92 -8.65
N ALA A 31 0.73 -8.95 -9.57
CA ALA A 31 1.68 -8.91 -10.67
C ALA A 31 3.13 -8.79 -10.17
N VAL A 32 3.34 -7.97 -9.15
CA VAL A 32 4.68 -7.76 -8.56
C VAL A 32 5.17 -9.01 -7.83
N GLN A 33 4.30 -9.77 -7.16
CA GLN A 33 4.72 -11.02 -6.53
C GLN A 33 5.14 -12.06 -7.56
N PHE A 34 4.43 -12.18 -8.68
CA PHE A 34 4.85 -13.08 -9.76
C PHE A 34 6.20 -12.68 -10.37
N ASP A 35 6.45 -11.37 -10.57
CA ASP A 35 7.76 -10.88 -11.04
C ASP A 35 8.88 -11.18 -10.04
N LEU A 36 8.62 -11.01 -8.74
CA LEU A 36 9.62 -11.30 -7.70
C LEU A 36 9.90 -12.80 -7.57
N MET A 37 8.89 -13.66 -7.73
CA MET A 37 9.09 -15.12 -7.74
C MET A 37 10.01 -15.56 -8.88
N ASP A 38 9.79 -15.06 -10.10
CA ASP A 38 10.65 -15.35 -11.26
C ASP A 38 12.07 -14.79 -11.04
N ALA A 39 12.20 -13.60 -10.47
CA ALA A 39 13.51 -13.03 -10.12
C ALA A 39 14.27 -13.88 -9.07
N GLU A 40 13.57 -14.44 -8.09
CA GLU A 40 14.16 -15.34 -7.08
C GLU A 40 14.58 -16.69 -7.69
N GLU A 41 13.77 -17.25 -8.57
CA GLU A 41 14.10 -18.48 -9.32
C GLU A 41 15.38 -18.28 -10.14
N ARG A 42 15.46 -17.20 -10.93
CA ARG A 42 16.65 -16.88 -11.75
C ARG A 42 17.89 -16.68 -10.88
N ARG A 43 17.75 -16.00 -9.75
CA ARG A 43 18.86 -15.80 -8.79
C ARG A 43 19.32 -17.14 -8.20
N TYR A 44 18.38 -18.02 -7.86
CA TYR A 44 18.70 -19.34 -7.32
C TYR A 44 19.43 -20.20 -8.37
N CYS A 45 18.91 -20.26 -9.60
CA CYS A 45 19.55 -21.03 -10.67
C CYS A 45 20.94 -20.49 -11.01
N ALA A 46 21.10 -19.16 -11.15
CA ALA A 46 22.41 -18.56 -11.39
C ALA A 46 23.44 -18.91 -10.31
N ARG A 47 22.99 -19.04 -9.05
CA ARG A 47 23.84 -19.46 -7.93
C ARG A 47 24.23 -20.93 -8.01
N ARG A 48 23.31 -21.81 -8.39
CA ARG A 48 23.55 -23.26 -8.55
C ARG A 48 24.47 -23.55 -9.72
N GLU A 49 24.23 -22.90 -10.85
CA GLU A 49 25.08 -23.00 -12.05
C GLU A 49 26.52 -22.53 -11.76
N ALA A 50 26.69 -21.45 -10.99
CA ALA A 50 28.01 -21.00 -10.56
C ALA A 50 28.76 -22.01 -9.67
N LEU A 51 28.05 -22.95 -9.04
CA LEU A 51 28.61 -24.05 -8.26
C LEU A 51 28.79 -25.34 -9.08
N GLY A 52 28.44 -25.32 -10.38
CA GLY A 52 28.47 -26.49 -11.26
C GLY A 52 27.35 -27.50 -11.01
N GLU A 53 26.31 -27.11 -10.27
CA GLU A 53 25.16 -27.94 -9.95
C GLU A 53 24.01 -27.70 -10.96
N LEU A 54 23.20 -28.73 -11.20
CA LEU A 54 21.97 -28.60 -11.99
C LEU A 54 20.95 -27.77 -11.20
N CYS A 55 20.29 -26.82 -11.87
CA CYS A 55 19.19 -26.09 -11.24
C CYS A 55 17.94 -26.99 -11.15
N ASN A 56 17.70 -27.54 -9.96
CA ASN A 56 16.37 -28.02 -9.56
C ASN A 56 15.80 -27.03 -8.54
N TYR A 57 14.92 -26.17 -9.01
CA TYR A 57 14.13 -25.28 -8.16
C TYR A 57 12.79 -25.98 -7.86
N ASP A 58 12.79 -26.84 -6.83
CA ASP A 58 11.57 -27.44 -6.26
C ASP A 58 10.85 -26.39 -5.40
N HIS A 59 10.38 -25.33 -6.05
CA HIS A 59 9.38 -24.47 -5.44
C HIS A 59 8.02 -25.14 -5.61
N LEU A 60 7.13 -24.99 -4.63
CA LEU A 60 5.75 -25.48 -4.70
C LEU A 60 4.84 -24.33 -5.16
N PRO A 61 4.80 -24.00 -6.47
CA PRO A 61 4.13 -22.80 -6.96
C PRO A 61 2.64 -22.80 -6.64
N MET A 62 2.01 -23.96 -6.47
CA MET A 62 0.57 -24.03 -6.15
C MET A 62 0.24 -23.30 -4.85
N LEU A 63 1.09 -23.37 -3.83
CA LEU A 63 0.77 -22.75 -2.55
C LEU A 63 0.73 -21.24 -2.72
N GLU A 64 1.80 -20.64 -3.24
CA GLU A 64 1.89 -19.18 -3.42
C GLU A 64 0.92 -18.66 -4.49
N PHE A 65 0.71 -19.43 -5.56
CA PHE A 65 -0.23 -19.10 -6.64
C PHE A 65 -1.69 -19.03 -6.16
N PHE A 66 -2.08 -19.81 -5.15
CA PHE A 66 -3.42 -19.70 -4.56
C PHE A 66 -3.45 -18.72 -3.39
N PHE A 67 -2.46 -18.77 -2.49
CA PHE A 67 -2.45 -17.97 -1.27
C PHE A 67 -2.32 -16.47 -1.55
N VAL A 68 -1.48 -16.05 -2.49
CA VAL A 68 -1.27 -14.62 -2.77
C VAL A 68 -2.52 -13.97 -3.38
N PRO A 69 -3.16 -14.52 -4.44
CA PRO A 69 -4.46 -14.05 -4.93
C PRO A 69 -5.56 -14.11 -3.88
N ALA A 70 -5.68 -15.22 -3.15
CA ALA A 70 -6.69 -15.34 -2.11
C ALA A 70 -6.53 -14.27 -1.02
N PHE A 71 -5.30 -14.02 -0.56
CA PHE A 71 -5.02 -12.97 0.41
C PHE A 71 -5.39 -11.58 -0.11
N VAL A 72 -4.96 -11.23 -1.33
CA VAL A 72 -5.28 -9.91 -1.92
C VAL A 72 -6.78 -9.71 -2.05
N LEU A 73 -7.52 -10.73 -2.50
CA LEU A 73 -8.97 -10.65 -2.68
C LEU A 73 -9.70 -10.58 -1.32
N LEU A 74 -9.35 -11.46 -0.37
CA LEU A 74 -10.00 -11.51 0.95
C LEU A 74 -9.75 -10.23 1.75
N ALA A 75 -8.54 -9.67 1.65
CA ALA A 75 -8.19 -8.43 2.34
C ALA A 75 -8.47 -7.15 1.52
N ALA A 76 -8.97 -7.25 0.28
CA ALA A 76 -9.29 -6.07 -0.55
C ALA A 76 -10.31 -5.15 0.10
N TYR A 77 -11.38 -5.71 0.67
CA TYR A 77 -12.41 -4.92 1.36
C TYR A 77 -11.88 -4.21 2.63
N PRO A 78 -11.30 -4.91 3.62
CA PRO A 78 -10.77 -4.24 4.81
C PRO A 78 -9.65 -3.26 4.46
N PHE A 79 -8.80 -3.56 3.47
CA PHE A 79 -7.79 -2.64 3.00
C PHE A 79 -8.40 -1.39 2.35
N SER A 80 -9.44 -1.53 1.53
CA SER A 80 -10.14 -0.39 0.94
C SER A 80 -10.76 0.50 2.01
N ARG A 81 -11.37 -0.08 3.06
CA ARG A 81 -11.86 0.70 4.21
C ARG A 81 -10.75 1.44 4.94
N PHE A 82 -9.60 0.79 5.11
CA PHE A 82 -8.41 1.41 5.68
C PHE A 82 -7.92 2.59 4.83
N ALA A 83 -7.68 2.39 3.53
CA ALA A 83 -7.18 3.40 2.61
C ALA A 83 -8.10 4.63 2.55
N TYR A 84 -9.40 4.42 2.34
CA TYR A 84 -10.37 5.52 2.33
C TYR A 84 -10.57 6.13 3.72
N GLY A 85 -10.51 5.34 4.80
CA GLY A 85 -10.61 5.85 6.17
C GLY A 85 -9.44 6.75 6.56
N VAL A 86 -8.22 6.37 6.16
CA VAL A 86 -7.01 7.13 6.46
C VAL A 86 -6.94 8.42 5.66
N PHE A 87 -7.48 8.50 4.45
CA PHE A 87 -7.43 9.75 3.66
C PHE A 87 -8.72 10.57 3.70
N ALA A 88 -9.87 10.04 4.11
CA ALA A 88 -11.14 10.78 4.15
C ALA A 88 -11.05 12.05 5.01
N PRO A 89 -11.65 13.18 4.60
CA PRO A 89 -11.81 14.35 5.45
C PRO A 89 -12.84 14.09 6.57
N PRO A 90 -12.94 15.00 7.56
CA PRO A 90 -14.00 14.97 8.57
C PRO A 90 -15.38 14.80 7.93
N ILE A 91 -16.29 14.07 8.56
CA ILE A 91 -17.61 13.73 7.99
C ILE A 91 -18.34 14.97 7.46
N ASP A 92 -18.38 16.04 8.26
CA ASP A 92 -19.08 17.28 7.93
C ASP A 92 -18.47 18.03 6.74
N ALA A 93 -17.23 17.68 6.35
CA ALA A 93 -16.49 18.28 5.27
C ALA A 93 -16.44 17.40 4.00
N ARG A 94 -17.02 16.20 4.01
CA ARG A 94 -17.04 15.28 2.85
C ARG A 94 -18.04 15.77 1.80
N ARG A 95 -17.56 16.04 0.58
CA ARG A 95 -18.39 16.38 -0.59
C ARG A 95 -18.32 15.31 -1.69
N LEU A 96 -17.24 14.54 -1.75
CA LEU A 96 -17.10 13.39 -2.66
C LEU A 96 -17.73 12.13 -2.06
N ARG A 97 -17.94 11.11 -2.90
CA ARG A 97 -18.37 9.78 -2.45
C ARG A 97 -17.21 9.09 -1.71
N TRP A 98 -17.28 9.15 -0.39
CA TRP A 98 -16.38 8.45 0.54
C TRP A 98 -17.05 7.20 1.13
N SER A 99 -17.75 6.41 0.31
CA SER A 99 -18.56 5.26 0.76
C SER A 99 -17.79 4.20 1.54
N PHE A 100 -16.49 4.06 1.27
CA PHE A 100 -15.61 3.13 2.00
C PHE A 100 -15.03 3.72 3.30
N ALA A 101 -15.01 5.04 3.45
CA ALA A 101 -14.66 5.67 4.71
C ALA A 101 -15.84 5.51 5.66
N GLY A 102 -15.62 4.90 6.83
CA GLY A 102 -16.69 4.66 7.80
C GLY A 102 -17.50 5.91 8.14
N ALA A 103 -18.69 5.69 8.71
CA ALA A 103 -19.58 6.74 9.20
C ALA A 103 -19.03 7.50 10.42
N THR A 104 -17.81 7.18 10.86
CA THR A 104 -17.05 7.82 11.93
C THR A 104 -15.70 8.31 11.40
N ASP A 105 -15.11 9.35 11.99
CA ASP A 105 -13.76 9.80 11.65
C ASP A 105 -12.70 8.76 12.07
N ALA A 106 -12.38 7.85 11.16
CA ALA A 106 -11.60 6.65 11.48
C ALA A 106 -10.21 6.96 12.08
N THR A 107 -9.53 8.02 11.63
CA THR A 107 -8.18 8.38 12.10
C THR A 107 -8.14 8.99 13.49
N THR A 108 -9.25 9.59 13.94
CA THR A 108 -9.35 10.21 15.27
C THR A 108 -10.02 9.27 16.26
N THR A 109 -10.92 8.40 15.79
CA THR A 109 -11.61 7.40 16.61
C THR A 109 -10.77 6.14 16.85
N TYR A 110 -9.96 5.70 15.87
CA TYR A 110 -9.23 4.43 15.99
C TYR A 110 -7.71 4.62 15.91
N PRO A 111 -6.97 4.47 17.03
CA PRO A 111 -5.51 4.58 17.04
C PRO A 111 -4.82 3.48 16.22
N VAL A 112 -5.55 2.41 15.88
CA VAL A 112 -5.05 1.30 15.06
C VAL A 112 -4.64 1.74 13.65
N MET A 113 -5.28 2.79 13.10
CA MET A 113 -5.05 3.25 11.73
C MET A 113 -3.59 3.72 11.49
N PRO A 114 -3.03 4.66 12.27
CA PRO A 114 -1.62 5.04 12.11
C PRO A 114 -0.64 3.91 12.44
N ILE A 115 -0.98 3.01 13.38
CA ILE A 115 -0.14 1.85 13.70
C ILE A 115 -0.02 0.94 12.47
N LEU A 116 -1.13 0.63 11.81
CA LEU A 116 -1.14 -0.16 10.57
C LEU A 116 -0.36 0.53 9.44
N ALA A 117 -0.43 1.87 9.33
CA ALA A 117 0.34 2.61 8.34
C ALA A 117 1.86 2.54 8.62
N VAL A 118 2.29 2.63 9.88
CA VAL A 118 3.70 2.46 10.27
C VAL A 118 4.20 1.04 10.01
N LEU A 119 3.40 0.03 10.35
CA LEU A 119 3.73 -1.37 10.05
C LEU A 119 3.83 -1.60 8.53
N GLY A 120 2.91 -1.03 7.75
CA GLY A 120 2.96 -1.07 6.30
C GLY A 120 4.20 -0.40 5.70
N LEU A 121 4.59 0.76 6.24
CA LEU A 121 5.84 1.44 5.86
C LEU A 121 7.08 0.61 6.17
N GLY A 122 7.16 0.05 7.38
CA GLY A 122 8.26 -0.81 7.79
C GLY A 122 8.35 -2.05 6.91
N TRP A 123 7.23 -2.73 6.67
CA TRP A 123 7.16 -3.87 5.78
C TRP A 123 7.62 -3.54 4.35
N SER A 124 7.12 -2.43 3.78
CA SER A 124 7.48 -1.99 2.43
C SER A 124 8.98 -1.68 2.31
N THR A 125 9.57 -1.12 3.36
CA THR A 125 11.01 -0.82 3.42
C THR A 125 11.84 -2.10 3.48
N VAL A 126 11.43 -3.08 4.31
CA VAL A 126 12.08 -4.40 4.39
C VAL A 126 11.99 -5.12 3.04
N ARG A 127 10.83 -5.08 2.39
CA ARG A 127 10.64 -5.68 1.06
C ARG A 127 11.54 -5.01 0.02
N MET A 128 11.58 -3.68 -0.02
CA MET A 128 12.47 -2.91 -0.91
C MET A 128 13.95 -3.28 -0.72
N ALA A 129 14.40 -3.42 0.54
CA ALA A 129 15.78 -3.79 0.85
C ALA A 129 16.14 -5.24 0.48
N SER A 130 15.13 -6.10 0.33
CA SER A 130 15.30 -7.54 0.04
C SER A 130 15.21 -7.86 -1.46
N ILE A 131 14.89 -6.89 -2.31
CA ILE A 131 14.74 -7.11 -3.76
C ILE A 131 16.09 -7.54 -4.36
N PRO A 132 16.14 -8.64 -5.13
CA PRO A 132 17.34 -9.01 -5.86
C PRO A 132 17.52 -8.07 -7.06
N PHE A 133 18.05 -6.86 -6.85
CA PHE A 133 18.14 -5.79 -7.87
C PHE A 133 18.79 -6.21 -9.20
N ALA A 134 19.69 -7.19 -9.20
CA ALA A 134 20.32 -7.72 -10.41
C ALA A 134 19.38 -8.59 -11.27
N PHE A 135 18.28 -9.08 -10.70
CA PHE A 135 17.37 -10.05 -11.32
C PHE A 135 15.91 -9.56 -11.39
N ALA A 136 15.55 -8.60 -10.53
CA ALA A 136 14.20 -8.05 -10.47
C ALA A 136 13.97 -6.93 -11.49
N SER A 137 12.73 -6.79 -11.94
CA SER A 137 12.35 -5.69 -12.82
C SER A 137 12.33 -4.35 -12.07
N TRP A 138 12.54 -3.24 -12.80
CA TRP A 138 12.34 -1.90 -12.27
C TRP A 138 10.90 -1.65 -11.79
N VAL A 139 9.91 -2.39 -12.31
CA VAL A 139 8.51 -2.28 -11.90
C VAL A 139 8.36 -2.67 -10.42
N SER A 140 8.99 -3.77 -10.00
CA SER A 140 8.99 -4.21 -8.60
C SER A 140 9.61 -3.17 -7.66
N VAL A 141 10.71 -2.54 -8.08
CA VAL A 141 11.38 -1.47 -7.33
C VAL A 141 10.48 -0.24 -7.17
N LEU A 142 9.92 0.24 -8.28
CA LEU A 142 9.02 1.39 -8.28
C LEU A 142 7.74 1.14 -7.48
N TYR A 143 7.22 -0.09 -7.50
CA TYR A 143 6.06 -0.49 -6.72
C TYR A 143 6.28 -0.34 -5.22
N TRP A 144 7.40 -0.86 -4.69
CA TRP A 144 7.70 -0.76 -3.26
C TRP A 144 8.02 0.68 -2.85
N ALA A 145 8.69 1.45 -3.72
CA ALA A 145 8.87 2.88 -3.50
C ALA A 145 7.52 3.62 -3.42
N ALA A 146 6.56 3.30 -4.31
CA ALA A 146 5.23 3.87 -4.29
C ALA A 146 4.48 3.55 -2.97
N TRP A 147 4.59 2.33 -2.46
CA TRP A 147 4.03 1.98 -1.14
C TRP A 147 4.66 2.75 0.01
N ILE A 148 5.98 2.93 0.02
CA ILE A 148 6.68 3.74 1.03
C ILE A 148 6.14 5.17 1.02
N CYS A 149 6.07 5.80 -0.15
CA CYS A 149 5.50 7.14 -0.29
C CYS A 149 4.03 7.20 0.15
N TRP A 150 3.24 6.19 -0.22
CA TRP A 150 1.83 6.12 0.13
C TRP A 150 1.60 5.99 1.64
N PHE A 151 2.32 5.09 2.32
CA PHE A 151 2.23 4.93 3.77
C PHE A 151 2.79 6.14 4.52
N ALA A 152 3.86 6.78 4.04
CA ALA A 152 4.34 8.03 4.61
C ALA A 152 3.27 9.13 4.52
N GLY A 153 2.59 9.25 3.37
CA GLY A 153 1.46 10.15 3.20
C GLY A 153 0.28 9.83 4.13
N ALA A 154 -0.01 8.54 4.33
CA ALA A 154 -1.04 8.06 5.23
C ALA A 154 -0.74 8.43 6.71
N ILE A 155 0.51 8.28 7.13
CA ILE A 155 0.98 8.69 8.47
C ILE A 155 0.85 10.20 8.63
N ALA A 156 1.36 10.99 7.68
CA ALA A 156 1.26 12.45 7.71
C ALA A 156 -0.20 12.94 7.79
N ALA A 157 -1.09 12.33 6.99
CA ALA A 157 -2.52 12.65 6.98
C ALA A 157 -3.25 12.25 8.28
N SER A 158 -2.69 11.32 9.06
CA SER A 158 -3.22 10.90 10.35
C SER A 158 -2.76 11.81 11.50
N TRP A 159 -1.51 12.28 11.45
CA TRP A 159 -0.94 13.17 12.48
C TRP A 159 -1.46 14.60 12.39
N SER A 160 -1.62 15.16 11.18
CA SER A 160 -2.20 16.51 11.01
C SER A 160 -3.58 16.63 11.66
N ARG A 161 -4.40 15.58 11.55
CA ARG A 161 -5.73 15.51 12.16
C ARG A 161 -5.74 15.40 13.68
N ARG A 162 -4.68 14.86 14.28
CA ARG A 162 -4.56 14.82 15.75
C ARG A 162 -4.20 16.20 16.29
N ALA A 163 -3.27 16.90 15.62
CA ALA A 163 -2.90 18.26 15.97
C ALA A 163 -4.11 19.22 15.91
N GLU A 164 -4.88 19.17 14.81
CA GLU A 164 -6.10 20.00 14.64
C GLU A 164 -7.19 19.76 15.70
N ARG A 165 -7.20 18.61 16.37
CA ARG A 165 -8.14 18.31 17.47
C ARG A 165 -7.63 18.73 18.84
N GLN A 166 -6.33 18.86 19.05
CA GLN A 166 -5.79 19.33 20.33
C GLN A 166 -5.94 20.85 20.48
N ASP A 167 -6.04 21.57 19.36
CA ASP A 167 -6.23 23.02 19.32
C ASP A 167 -7.71 23.47 19.40
N ARG A 168 -8.67 22.53 19.47
CA ARG A 168 -10.11 22.80 19.61
C ARG A 168 -10.62 22.35 20.97
#